data_AF-A0A9D7PKN3-F1
#
_entry.id   AF-A0A9D7PKN3-F1
#
_cell.length_a   1.000
_cell.length_b   1.000
_cell.length_c   1.000
_cell.angle_alpha   90.00
_cell.angle_beta   90.00
_cell.angle_gamma   90.00
#
_symmetry.space_group_name_H-M   'P 1'
#
loop_
_entity.id
_entity.type
_entity.pdbx_description
1 polymer ?
#
loop_
_entity_poly.entity_id
_entity_poly.type
_entity_poly.pdbx_seq_one_letter_code
_entity_poly.pdbx_strand_id
1 'polypeptide(L)'
;MQTYTDFNSLAKMLSEAEPFDLKLSRNNYEYVIGDDVAFVSFDQEDNWGEADRKTKETRTLRKVNDKWKIVHAGIVVLSSFPSGEMESFHVAVNKIPKNPRNGFNNLSGFDGMSIGYIDLPAPADFTPFFKGLPGDMCNSPHWGYVIDGAIRIKYDGGKEETIEAGEAFYWPAPHTGMVDKSVKFIDFSPDSKFVPVMDHLAKKMAEAAPKN
;
A
#
# COMPACT_ATOMS: atom_id res chain seq x y z
N MET A 1 16.04 -9.85 35.19
CA MET A 1 16.18 -10.05 33.73
C MET A 1 16.31 -11.55 33.52
N GLN A 2 15.25 -12.21 33.08
CA GLN A 2 15.20 -13.67 33.00
C GLN A 2 15.57 -14.09 31.58
N THR A 3 16.69 -14.79 31.42
CA THR A 3 17.14 -15.33 30.14
C THR A 3 16.62 -16.76 29.99
N TYR A 4 15.80 -16.99 28.97
CA TYR A 4 15.28 -18.29 28.59
C TYR A 4 16.27 -18.96 27.63
N THR A 5 17.03 -19.92 28.13
CA THR A 5 18.20 -20.48 27.43
C THR A 5 17.94 -21.82 26.75
N ASP A 6 16.71 -22.35 26.74
CA ASP A 6 16.41 -23.59 26.00
C ASP A 6 14.97 -23.72 25.46
N PHE A 7 14.81 -24.67 24.53
CA PHE A 7 13.58 -24.96 23.79
C PHE A 7 12.42 -25.43 24.68
N ASN A 8 12.70 -26.04 25.84
CA ASN A 8 11.66 -26.53 26.74
C ASN A 8 10.98 -25.38 27.50
N SER A 9 11.74 -24.34 27.83
CA SER A 9 11.20 -23.13 28.45
C SER A 9 10.28 -22.33 27.50
N LEU A 10 10.54 -22.38 26.19
CA LEU A 10 9.70 -21.76 25.16
C LEU A 10 8.42 -22.55 24.88
N ALA A 11 8.49 -23.89 24.87
CA ALA A 11 7.35 -24.77 24.62
C ALA A 11 6.28 -24.68 25.72
N LYS A 12 6.69 -24.48 26.98
CA LYS A 12 5.79 -24.32 28.12
C LYS A 12 5.01 -22.98 28.09
N MET A 13 5.54 -21.98 27.40
CA MET A 13 4.89 -20.68 27.21
C MET A 13 3.85 -20.68 26.08
N LEU A 14 4.02 -21.56 25.09
CA LEU A 14 3.15 -21.67 23.90
C LEU A 14 1.90 -22.54 24.15
N SER A 15 1.82 -23.27 25.26
CA SER A 15 0.73 -24.21 25.54
C SER A 15 -0.48 -23.63 26.31
N GLU A 16 -0.44 -22.36 26.68
CA GLU A 16 -1.51 -21.68 27.47
C GLU A 16 -2.46 -20.84 26.58
N ALA A 17 -2.69 -21.26 25.33
CA ALA A 17 -3.65 -20.57 24.46
C ALA A 17 -5.09 -20.92 24.88
N GLU A 18 -5.74 -20.00 25.60
CA GLU A 18 -7.17 -20.08 25.92
C GLU A 18 -8.02 -20.00 24.64
N PRO A 19 -9.13 -20.75 24.54
CA PRO A 19 -10.09 -20.58 23.45
C PRO A 19 -10.70 -19.17 23.51
N PHE A 20 -10.59 -18.40 22.44
CA PHE A 20 -11.22 -17.07 22.35
C PHE A 20 -12.40 -17.11 21.36
N ASP A 21 -13.45 -16.35 21.67
CA ASP A 21 -14.64 -16.23 20.83
C ASP A 21 -14.43 -15.13 19.78
N LEU A 22 -14.24 -15.54 18.52
CA LEU A 22 -14.07 -14.62 17.40
C LEU A 22 -15.44 -14.03 17.01
N LYS A 23 -15.64 -12.77 17.36
CA LYS A 23 -16.75 -11.95 16.86
C LYS A 23 -16.29 -11.34 15.55
N LEU A 24 -16.90 -11.76 14.45
CA LEU A 24 -16.56 -11.30 13.11
C LEU A 24 -17.82 -10.83 12.37
N SER A 25 -17.79 -9.60 11.88
CA SER A 25 -18.80 -9.04 10.99
C SER A 25 -18.15 -8.56 9.70
N ARG A 26 -18.89 -8.63 8.59
CA ARG A 26 -18.43 -8.17 7.28
C ARG A 26 -19.53 -7.44 6.56
N ASN A 27 -19.21 -6.26 6.04
CA ASN A 27 -20.15 -5.34 5.42
C ASN A 27 -19.53 -4.72 4.15
N ASN A 28 -20.32 -3.94 3.40
CA ASN A 28 -19.84 -3.19 2.22
C ASN A 28 -19.14 -4.05 1.17
N TYR A 29 -19.76 -5.19 0.82
CA TYR A 29 -19.23 -6.07 -0.21
C TYR A 29 -19.30 -5.40 -1.59
N GLU A 30 -18.16 -5.27 -2.25
CA GLU A 30 -18.09 -4.99 -3.68
C GLU A 30 -17.46 -6.19 -4.36
N TYR A 31 -18.05 -6.65 -5.46
CA TYR A 31 -17.50 -7.79 -6.18
C TYR A 31 -17.68 -7.67 -7.68
N VAL A 32 -16.71 -8.24 -8.39
CA VAL A 32 -16.75 -8.49 -9.82
C VAL A 32 -16.41 -9.95 -10.02
N ILE A 33 -17.34 -10.72 -10.59
CA ILE A 33 -17.17 -12.14 -10.86
C ILE A 33 -17.11 -12.31 -12.38
N GLY A 34 -15.95 -12.67 -12.90
CA GLY A 34 -15.78 -13.15 -14.27
C GLY A 34 -15.80 -14.68 -14.34
N ASP A 35 -15.50 -15.23 -15.51
CA ASP A 35 -15.57 -16.68 -15.76
C ASP A 35 -14.55 -17.48 -14.93
N ASP A 36 -13.31 -16.97 -14.84
CA ASP A 36 -12.19 -17.64 -14.17
C ASP A 36 -11.55 -16.83 -13.03
N VAL A 37 -11.90 -15.55 -12.89
CA VAL A 37 -11.36 -14.66 -11.85
C VAL A 37 -12.49 -13.88 -11.21
N ALA A 38 -12.46 -13.78 -9.89
CA ALA A 38 -13.35 -12.92 -9.13
C ALA A 38 -12.55 -12.00 -8.20
N PHE A 39 -13.04 -10.78 -8.03
CA PHE A 39 -12.54 -9.83 -7.06
C PHE A 39 -13.66 -9.56 -6.07
N VAL A 40 -13.35 -9.59 -4.79
CA VAL A 40 -14.29 -9.28 -3.71
C VAL A 40 -13.58 -8.37 -2.73
N SER A 41 -14.11 -7.19 -2.48
CA SER A 41 -13.71 -6.38 -1.33
C SER A 41 -14.86 -6.31 -0.32
N PHE A 42 -14.52 -6.17 0.95
CA PHE A 42 -15.48 -5.96 2.02
C PHE A 42 -14.79 -5.30 3.20
N ASP A 43 -15.56 -4.57 4.00
CA ASP A 43 -15.11 -4.13 5.30
C ASP A 43 -15.36 -5.27 6.29
N GLN A 44 -14.40 -5.56 7.17
CA GLN A 44 -14.49 -6.56 8.22
C GLN A 44 -14.22 -5.91 9.57
N GLU A 45 -15.08 -6.19 10.54
CA GLU A 45 -14.85 -5.85 11.94
C GLU A 45 -14.68 -7.16 12.73
N ASP A 46 -13.56 -7.30 13.45
CA ASP A 46 -13.27 -8.46 14.29
C ASP A 46 -12.60 -8.09 15.62
N ASN A 47 -12.67 -8.97 16.60
CA ASN A 47 -12.03 -8.81 17.92
C ASN A 47 -10.71 -9.61 18.04
N TRP A 48 -10.04 -9.88 16.91
CA TRP A 48 -8.81 -10.65 16.92
C TRP A 48 -7.64 -9.79 17.43
N GLY A 49 -7.04 -10.17 18.56
CA GLY A 49 -5.88 -9.47 19.15
C GLY A 49 -6.24 -8.44 20.24
N GLU A 50 -7.22 -8.74 21.08
CA GLU A 50 -7.63 -7.97 22.28
C GLU A 50 -8.31 -6.60 22.03
N ALA A 51 -8.43 -6.14 20.78
CA ALA A 51 -9.13 -4.91 20.42
C ALA A 51 -10.05 -5.08 19.21
N ASP A 52 -11.11 -4.28 19.15
CA ASP A 52 -11.99 -4.21 17.98
C ASP A 52 -11.23 -3.61 16.80
N ARG A 53 -11.05 -4.42 15.75
CA ARG A 53 -10.31 -4.09 14.55
C ARG A 53 -11.29 -3.89 13.40
N LYS A 54 -11.21 -2.74 12.74
CA LYS A 54 -11.89 -2.51 11.45
C LYS A 54 -10.87 -2.64 10.32
N THR A 55 -11.18 -3.44 9.31
CA THR A 55 -10.34 -3.64 8.14
C THR A 55 -11.14 -3.53 6.85
N LYS A 56 -10.46 -3.18 5.77
CA LYS A 56 -10.92 -3.41 4.42
C LYS A 56 -10.13 -4.58 3.87
N GLU A 57 -10.81 -5.68 3.59
CA GLU A 57 -10.24 -6.83 2.92
C GLU A 57 -10.56 -6.78 1.44
N THR A 58 -9.59 -7.18 0.61
CA THR A 58 -9.77 -7.46 -0.81
C THR A 58 -9.27 -8.87 -1.08
N ARG A 59 -10.05 -9.67 -1.79
CA ARG A 59 -9.71 -11.03 -2.19
C ARG A 59 -9.78 -11.16 -3.69
N THR A 60 -8.75 -11.77 -4.26
CA THR A 60 -8.77 -12.26 -5.64
C THR A 60 -8.93 -13.76 -5.59
N LEU A 61 -9.96 -14.25 -6.27
CA LEU A 61 -10.22 -15.66 -6.43
C LEU A 61 -9.94 -16.05 -7.88
N ARG A 62 -9.39 -17.25 -8.07
CA ARG A 62 -9.25 -17.89 -9.38
C ARG A 62 -9.94 -19.23 -9.36
N LYS A 63 -10.61 -19.58 -10.46
CA LYS A 63 -11.22 -20.89 -10.63
C LYS A 63 -10.14 -21.91 -10.97
N VAL A 64 -10.06 -22.99 -10.18
CA VAL A 64 -9.15 -24.12 -10.38
C VAL A 64 -9.97 -25.39 -10.25
N ASN A 65 -10.08 -26.17 -11.33
CA ASN A 65 -10.94 -27.36 -11.42
C ASN A 65 -12.39 -27.05 -10.98
N ASP A 66 -12.96 -25.99 -11.58
CA ASP A 66 -14.31 -25.47 -11.28
C ASP A 66 -14.57 -25.01 -9.84
N LYS A 67 -13.53 -24.92 -9.01
CA LYS A 67 -13.62 -24.42 -7.63
C LYS A 67 -12.89 -23.09 -7.50
N TRP A 68 -13.56 -22.10 -6.93
CA TRP A 68 -12.93 -20.83 -6.59
C TRP A 68 -11.90 -21.03 -5.47
N LYS A 69 -10.67 -20.61 -5.73
CA LYS A 69 -9.59 -20.58 -4.75
C LYS A 69 -9.13 -19.14 -4.56
N ILE A 70 -8.96 -18.73 -3.31
CA ILE A 70 -8.31 -17.45 -3.00
C ILE A 70 -6.86 -17.57 -3.45
N VAL A 71 -6.48 -16.75 -4.41
CA VAL A 71 -5.09 -16.64 -4.89
C VAL A 71 -4.38 -15.42 -4.33
N HIS A 72 -5.14 -14.46 -3.80
CA HIS A 72 -4.62 -13.29 -3.13
C HIS A 72 -5.61 -12.76 -2.09
N ALA A 73 -5.10 -12.26 -0.96
CA ALA A 73 -5.85 -11.50 0.03
C ALA A 73 -5.02 -10.28 0.46
N GLY A 74 -5.61 -9.09 0.39
CA GLY A 74 -5.09 -7.85 0.93
C GLY A 74 -5.95 -7.43 2.11
N ILE A 75 -5.35 -7.16 3.25
CA ILE A 75 -6.04 -6.66 4.45
C ILE A 75 -5.45 -5.30 4.77
N VAL A 76 -6.30 -4.30 4.94
CA VAL A 76 -5.92 -2.93 5.31
C VAL A 76 -6.70 -2.59 6.57
N VAL A 77 -6.02 -2.20 7.66
CA VAL A 77 -6.72 -1.74 8.87
C VAL A 77 -7.22 -0.31 8.63
N LEU A 78 -8.53 -0.08 8.82
CA LEU A 78 -9.20 1.19 8.54
C LEU A 78 -9.07 2.22 9.67
N SER A 79 -8.24 1.97 10.68
CA SER A 79 -7.98 2.90 11.78
C SER A 79 -7.01 4.00 11.35
N SER A 80 -7.46 4.92 10.49
CA SER A 80 -6.62 6.03 10.01
C SER A 80 -6.62 7.26 10.93
N PHE A 81 -7.11 7.19 12.17
CA PHE A 81 -6.80 8.14 13.26
C PHE A 81 -6.90 7.39 14.60
N PRO A 82 -6.00 7.61 15.58
CA PRO A 82 -5.56 6.59 16.53
C PRO A 82 -6.55 6.27 17.65
N SER A 83 -6.48 5.02 18.13
CA SER A 83 -6.48 4.76 19.57
C SER A 83 -5.50 3.61 19.88
N GLY A 84 -4.22 3.92 19.75
CA GLY A 84 -3.10 3.13 20.26
C GLY A 84 -1.84 3.99 20.16
N GLU A 85 -0.99 3.99 21.19
CA GLU A 85 0.30 4.66 21.12
C GLU A 85 1.13 4.00 20.02
N MET A 86 1.33 4.69 18.89
CA MET A 86 2.40 4.29 17.99
C MET A 86 3.72 4.65 18.65
N GLU A 87 4.58 3.66 18.86
CA GLU A 87 5.97 3.89 19.22
C GLU A 87 6.66 4.69 18.10
N SER A 88 7.70 5.45 18.46
CA SER A 88 8.47 6.21 17.48
C SER A 88 9.05 5.28 16.40
N PHE A 89 8.72 5.53 15.13
CA PHE A 89 9.30 4.80 14.01
C PHE A 89 10.44 5.59 13.38
N HIS A 90 11.57 4.92 13.14
CA HIS A 90 12.64 5.44 12.31
C HIS A 90 13.37 4.29 11.62
N VAL A 91 13.81 4.51 10.40
CA VAL A 91 14.55 3.52 9.61
C VAL A 91 15.51 4.26 8.67
N ALA A 92 16.67 3.65 8.41
CA ALA A 92 17.52 4.15 7.34
C ALA A 92 16.80 3.99 6.00
N VAL A 93 16.90 4.99 5.13
CA VAL A 93 16.18 5.01 3.84
C VAL A 93 16.48 3.76 2.98
N ASN A 94 17.74 3.30 2.97
CA ASN A 94 18.17 2.08 2.28
C ASN A 94 17.68 0.77 2.92
N LYS A 95 16.97 0.85 4.06
CA LYS A 95 16.34 -0.26 4.76
C LYS A 95 14.81 -0.21 4.69
N ILE A 96 14.21 0.80 4.03
CA ILE A 96 12.78 0.78 3.74
C ILE A 96 12.51 -0.42 2.82
N PRO A 97 11.66 -1.37 3.23
CA PRO A 97 11.41 -2.56 2.43
C PRO A 97 10.67 -2.18 1.14
N LYS A 98 10.91 -2.95 0.09
CA LYS A 98 10.12 -2.87 -1.14
C LYS A 98 8.73 -3.41 -0.84
N ASN A 99 7.70 -2.62 -1.09
CA ASN A 99 6.32 -3.02 -0.92
C ASN A 99 5.99 -4.09 -1.96
N PRO A 100 5.59 -5.31 -1.54
CA PRO A 100 5.36 -6.41 -2.45
C PRO A 100 4.14 -6.20 -3.37
N ARG A 101 3.26 -5.23 -3.07
CA ARG A 101 2.06 -4.94 -3.88
C ARG A 101 2.42 -4.16 -5.14
N ASN A 102 3.22 -3.11 -5.00
CA ASN A 102 3.46 -2.12 -6.06
C ASN A 102 4.95 -1.99 -6.44
N GLY A 103 5.85 -2.63 -5.70
CA GLY A 103 7.28 -2.59 -5.95
C GLY A 103 7.98 -1.28 -5.57
N PHE A 104 7.33 -0.33 -4.92
CA PHE A 104 7.98 0.90 -4.42
C PHE A 104 8.49 0.71 -2.99
N ASN A 105 9.48 1.49 -2.57
CA ASN A 105 9.92 1.52 -1.17
C ASN A 105 9.01 2.48 -0.39
N ASN A 106 7.79 2.04 -0.08
CA ASN A 106 6.81 2.81 0.68
C ASN A 106 6.21 2.03 1.85
N LEU A 107 5.83 2.78 2.89
CA LEU A 107 5.23 2.30 4.12
C LEU A 107 3.99 3.16 4.43
N SER A 108 2.95 2.55 5.00
CA SER A 108 1.68 3.21 5.35
C SER A 108 1.34 2.94 6.82
N GLY A 109 0.37 3.65 7.38
CA GLY A 109 -0.11 3.42 8.74
C GLY A 109 0.60 4.23 9.82
N PHE A 110 1.29 5.31 9.45
CA PHE A 110 1.86 6.26 10.41
C PHE A 110 0.85 7.40 10.67
N ASP A 111 -0.20 7.10 11.43
CA ASP A 111 -1.29 8.04 11.76
C ASP A 111 -2.02 8.55 10.51
N GLY A 112 -2.33 7.60 9.62
CA GLY A 112 -3.01 7.90 8.36
C GLY A 112 -2.09 8.53 7.31
N MET A 113 -0.78 8.51 7.51
CA MET A 113 0.23 8.93 6.53
C MET A 113 1.08 7.76 6.03
N SER A 114 1.41 7.85 4.76
CA SER A 114 2.39 7.03 4.07
C SER A 114 3.68 7.79 3.88
N ILE A 115 4.80 7.08 3.93
CA ILE A 115 6.14 7.57 3.58
C ILE A 115 6.62 6.74 2.39
N GLY A 116 7.05 7.40 1.33
CA GLY A 116 7.70 6.80 0.17
C GLY A 116 9.14 7.30 0.04
N TYR A 117 10.06 6.38 -0.21
CA TYR A 117 11.36 6.72 -0.79
C TYR A 117 11.42 6.16 -2.19
N ILE A 118 11.65 7.04 -3.15
CA ILE A 118 11.55 6.70 -4.57
C ILE A 118 12.91 6.90 -5.19
N ASP A 119 13.43 5.86 -5.85
CA ASP A 119 14.69 5.85 -6.59
C ASP A 119 14.39 5.26 -7.97
N LEU A 120 14.30 6.14 -8.97
CA LEU A 120 13.82 5.79 -10.31
C LEU A 120 14.87 6.08 -11.36
N PRO A 121 15.22 5.11 -12.21
CA PRO A 121 16.05 5.36 -13.37
C PRO A 121 15.25 6.10 -14.45
N ALA A 122 15.93 6.90 -15.26
CA ALA A 122 15.38 7.38 -16.51
C ALA A 122 15.56 6.36 -17.66
N PRO A 123 14.67 6.38 -18.67
CA PRO A 123 13.40 7.13 -18.69
C PRO A 123 12.28 6.37 -17.97
N ALA A 124 11.36 7.11 -17.33
CA ALA A 124 10.11 6.53 -16.83
C ALA A 124 8.93 7.47 -17.07
N ASP A 125 7.75 6.91 -17.39
CA ASP A 125 6.48 7.62 -17.55
C ASP A 125 5.42 6.90 -16.73
N PHE A 126 4.81 7.61 -15.78
CA PHE A 126 3.80 7.04 -14.89
C PHE A 126 2.40 7.00 -15.50
N THR A 127 2.16 7.75 -16.57
CA THR A 127 0.85 7.94 -17.19
C THR A 127 0.13 6.62 -17.53
N PRO A 128 0.80 5.58 -18.08
CA PRO A 128 0.13 4.31 -18.38
C PRO A 128 -0.37 3.57 -17.13
N PHE A 129 0.28 3.74 -15.97
CA PHE A 129 -0.07 3.01 -14.75
C PHE A 129 -1.32 3.57 -14.05
N PHE A 130 -1.70 4.81 -14.36
CA PHE A 130 -2.90 5.44 -13.79
C PHE A 130 -4.15 5.27 -14.66
N LYS A 131 -4.04 4.57 -15.80
CA LYS A 131 -5.16 4.35 -16.72
C LYS A 131 -6.32 3.60 -16.05
N GLY A 132 -7.47 4.27 -15.94
CA GLY A 132 -8.66 3.77 -15.26
C GLY A 132 -8.89 4.33 -13.85
N LEU A 133 -8.00 5.18 -13.34
CA LEU A 133 -8.31 6.07 -12.23
C LEU A 133 -9.07 7.32 -12.73
N PRO A 134 -9.76 8.06 -11.84
CA PRO A 134 -10.33 9.36 -12.21
C PRO A 134 -9.28 10.26 -12.87
N GLY A 135 -9.59 10.74 -14.09
CA GLY A 135 -8.67 11.58 -14.88
C GLY A 135 -7.44 10.86 -15.44
N ASP A 136 -7.34 9.54 -15.33
CA ASP A 136 -6.15 8.74 -15.68
C ASP A 136 -4.85 9.25 -15.00
N MET A 137 -4.98 9.72 -13.76
CA MET A 137 -3.92 10.35 -12.99
C MET A 137 -3.90 9.85 -11.54
N CYS A 138 -2.79 10.09 -10.83
CA CYS A 138 -2.70 9.91 -9.39
C CYS A 138 -3.69 10.84 -8.70
N ASN A 139 -4.56 10.27 -7.86
CA ASN A 139 -5.55 11.02 -7.08
C ASN A 139 -5.13 11.21 -5.60
N SER A 140 -3.85 11.00 -5.31
CA SER A 140 -3.25 11.27 -4.00
C SER A 140 -2.46 12.57 -4.06
N PRO A 141 -2.60 13.50 -3.09
CA PRO A 141 -1.65 14.58 -2.93
C PRO A 141 -0.33 14.05 -2.34
N HIS A 142 0.79 14.67 -2.73
CA HIS A 142 2.12 14.31 -2.23
C HIS A 142 2.85 15.56 -1.72
N TRP A 143 3.53 15.45 -0.58
CA TRP A 143 4.49 16.43 -0.08
C TRP A 143 5.85 15.78 0.00
N GLY A 144 6.92 16.51 -0.27
CA GLY A 144 8.22 15.87 -0.20
C GLY A 144 9.39 16.76 -0.55
N TYR A 145 10.50 16.11 -0.83
CA TYR A 145 11.77 16.74 -1.16
C TYR A 145 12.55 15.90 -2.17
N VAL A 146 13.08 16.54 -3.21
CA VAL A 146 13.94 15.88 -4.19
C VAL A 146 15.39 15.93 -3.71
N ILE A 147 15.96 14.74 -3.57
CA ILE A 147 17.30 14.51 -3.02
C ILE A 147 18.34 14.60 -4.14
N ASP A 148 18.05 14.00 -5.30
CA ASP A 148 18.94 13.94 -6.45
C ASP A 148 18.12 13.86 -7.76
N GLY A 149 18.66 14.39 -8.85
CA GLY A 149 17.99 14.39 -10.16
C GLY A 149 16.85 15.39 -10.29
N ALA A 150 15.86 15.05 -11.13
CA ALA A 150 14.68 15.88 -11.36
C ALA A 150 13.48 15.04 -11.85
N ILE A 151 12.27 15.49 -11.53
CA ILE A 151 11.02 14.88 -11.99
C ILE A 151 10.12 15.96 -12.58
N ARG A 152 9.49 15.65 -13.71
CA ARG A 152 8.48 16.52 -14.33
C ARG A 152 7.09 16.03 -13.94
N ILE A 153 6.28 16.95 -13.42
CA ILE A 153 4.91 16.69 -13.00
C ILE A 153 3.96 17.38 -13.97
N LYS A 154 2.93 16.65 -14.38
CA LYS A 154 1.84 17.17 -15.20
C LYS A 154 0.54 17.08 -14.42
N TYR A 155 -0.15 18.22 -14.32
CA TYR A 155 -1.44 18.33 -13.67
C TYR A 155 -2.59 18.22 -14.66
N ASP A 156 -3.79 18.01 -14.13
CA ASP A 156 -5.01 18.24 -14.91
C ASP A 156 -5.09 19.71 -15.38
N GLY A 157 -5.66 19.91 -16.57
CA GLY A 157 -5.59 21.19 -17.29
C GLY A 157 -4.27 21.46 -18.02
N GLY A 158 -3.28 20.57 -17.90
CA GLY A 158 -2.08 20.55 -18.77
C GLY A 158 -0.92 21.43 -18.30
N LYS A 159 -0.99 22.03 -17.11
CA LYS A 159 0.19 22.66 -16.49
C LYS A 159 1.25 21.59 -16.25
N GLU A 160 2.49 21.88 -16.62
CA GLU A 160 3.66 21.06 -16.31
C GLU A 160 4.69 21.88 -15.54
N GLU A 161 5.42 21.23 -14.64
CA GLU A 161 6.55 21.80 -13.93
C GLU A 161 7.60 20.73 -13.65
N THR A 162 8.86 21.13 -13.56
CA THR A 162 9.98 20.25 -13.20
C THR A 162 10.46 20.62 -11.81
N ILE A 163 10.59 19.62 -10.95
CA ILE A 163 11.13 19.77 -9.60
C ILE A 163 12.52 19.13 -9.61
N GLU A 164 13.51 19.89 -9.14
CA GLU A 164 14.92 19.53 -9.14
C GLU A 164 15.46 19.22 -7.74
N ALA A 165 16.62 18.57 -7.68
CA ALA A 165 17.33 18.31 -6.44
C ALA A 165 17.53 19.59 -5.61
N GLY A 166 17.21 19.53 -4.32
CA GLY A 166 17.23 20.70 -3.44
C GLY A 166 15.85 21.31 -3.17
N GLU A 167 14.82 20.90 -3.91
CA GLU A 167 13.50 21.50 -3.81
C GLU A 167 12.54 20.65 -2.96
N ALA A 168 11.81 21.35 -2.09
CA ALA A 168 10.61 20.80 -1.45
C ALA A 168 9.41 20.99 -2.38
N PHE A 169 8.48 20.04 -2.36
CA PHE A 169 7.33 20.07 -3.25
C PHE A 169 6.01 19.78 -2.55
N TYR A 170 4.94 20.25 -3.18
CA TYR A 170 3.57 19.80 -2.98
C TYR A 170 2.95 19.57 -4.35
N TRP A 171 2.52 18.35 -4.62
CA TRP A 171 1.82 17.98 -5.84
C TRP A 171 0.33 17.76 -5.50
N PRO A 172 -0.55 18.73 -5.81
CA PRO A 172 -1.99 18.52 -5.66
C PRO A 172 -2.47 17.39 -6.56
N ALA A 173 -3.49 16.67 -6.10
CA ALA A 173 -4.22 15.74 -6.96
C ALA A 173 -5.18 16.51 -7.90
N PRO A 174 -5.39 16.04 -9.14
CA PRO A 174 -4.72 14.92 -9.78
C PRO A 174 -3.43 15.31 -10.53
N HIS A 175 -2.47 14.38 -10.63
CA HIS A 175 -1.24 14.57 -11.42
C HIS A 175 -0.65 13.25 -11.94
N THR A 176 0.30 13.35 -12.87
CA THR A 176 1.19 12.26 -13.29
C THR A 176 2.65 12.74 -13.31
N GLY A 177 3.60 11.80 -13.30
CA GLY A 177 5.03 12.07 -13.27
C GLY A 177 5.76 11.48 -14.47
N MET A 178 6.81 12.18 -14.89
CA MET A 178 7.74 11.75 -15.93
C MET A 178 9.17 11.99 -15.46
N VAL A 179 10.01 10.98 -15.63
CA VAL A 179 11.41 10.95 -15.19
C VAL A 179 12.27 10.98 -16.45
N ASP A 180 12.60 12.19 -16.89
CA ASP A 180 13.47 12.41 -18.06
C ASP A 180 14.96 12.17 -17.70
N LYS A 181 15.32 12.38 -16.42
CA LYS A 181 16.63 12.05 -15.81
C LYS A 181 16.37 11.31 -14.50
N SER A 182 17.21 10.33 -14.14
CA SER A 182 17.03 9.55 -12.92
C SER A 182 16.82 10.46 -11.71
N VAL A 183 15.93 10.07 -10.80
CA VAL A 183 15.50 10.92 -9.67
C VAL A 183 15.44 10.12 -8.38
N LYS A 184 15.79 10.78 -7.27
CA LYS A 184 15.58 10.29 -5.91
C LYS A 184 14.81 11.31 -5.11
N PHE A 185 13.73 10.89 -4.46
CA PHE A 185 12.96 11.76 -3.59
C PHE A 185 12.32 10.98 -2.45
N ILE A 186 12.00 11.71 -1.38
CA ILE A 186 11.13 11.24 -0.31
C ILE A 186 9.80 11.97 -0.41
N ASP A 187 8.70 11.24 -0.26
CA ASP A 187 7.36 11.80 -0.27
C ASP A 187 6.50 11.28 0.88
N PHE A 188 5.49 12.06 1.20
CA PHE A 188 4.49 11.82 2.22
C PHE A 188 3.12 11.98 1.59
N SER A 189 2.21 11.05 1.87
CA SER A 189 0.87 11.05 1.29
C SER A 189 -0.17 10.56 2.29
N PRO A 190 -1.44 11.02 2.24
CA PRO A 190 -2.48 10.54 3.13
C PRO A 190 -2.89 9.13 2.72
N ASP A 191 -2.90 8.18 3.66
CA ASP A 191 -3.20 6.76 3.41
C ASP A 191 -4.55 6.59 2.70
N SER A 192 -5.57 7.35 3.12
CA SER A 192 -6.93 7.32 2.57
C SER A 192 -7.00 7.63 1.07
N LYS A 193 -5.98 8.28 0.51
CA LYS A 193 -5.87 8.61 -0.93
C LYS A 193 -4.78 7.80 -1.62
N PHE A 194 -3.67 7.57 -0.93
CA PHE A 194 -2.50 6.90 -1.47
C PHE A 194 -2.69 5.39 -1.63
N VAL A 195 -3.22 4.70 -0.61
CA VAL A 195 -3.40 3.24 -0.63
C VAL A 195 -4.28 2.79 -1.80
N PRO A 196 -5.43 3.43 -2.10
CA PRO A 196 -6.23 3.10 -3.28
C PRO A 196 -5.47 3.24 -4.61
N VAL A 197 -4.65 4.28 -4.76
CA VAL A 197 -3.82 4.47 -5.97
C VAL A 197 -2.77 3.36 -6.06
N MET A 198 -2.11 3.01 -4.96
CA MET A 198 -1.12 1.94 -4.91
C MET A 198 -1.72 0.57 -5.22
N ASP A 199 -2.94 0.27 -4.74
CA ASP A 199 -3.66 -0.97 -5.05
C ASP A 199 -4.04 -1.03 -6.54
N HIS A 200 -4.40 0.10 -7.17
CA HIS A 200 -4.61 0.18 -8.62
C HIS A 200 -3.31 -0.12 -9.39
N LEU A 201 -2.19 0.47 -8.98
CA LEU A 201 -0.88 0.25 -9.61
C LEU A 201 -0.46 -1.23 -9.53
N ALA A 202 -0.62 -1.83 -8.35
CA ALA A 202 -0.37 -3.25 -8.13
C ALA A 202 -1.14 -4.13 -9.12
N LYS A 203 -2.44 -3.83 -9.32
CA LYS A 203 -3.28 -4.54 -10.29
C LYS A 203 -2.74 -4.40 -11.72
N LYS A 204 -2.40 -3.17 -12.14
CA LYS A 204 -1.84 -2.92 -13.48
C LYS A 204 -0.52 -3.64 -13.71
N MET A 205 0.36 -3.65 -12.72
CA MET A 205 1.64 -4.36 -12.79
C MET A 205 1.46 -5.87 -12.87
N ALA A 206 0.51 -6.43 -12.13
CA ALA A 206 0.18 -7.86 -12.21
C ALA A 206 -0.44 -8.25 -13.57
N GLU A 207 -1.26 -7.38 -14.17
CA GLU A 207 -1.81 -7.58 -15.51
C GLU A 207 -0.74 -7.54 -16.61
N ALA A 208 0.29 -6.71 -16.43
CA ALA A 208 1.41 -6.56 -17.37
C ALA A 208 2.50 -7.65 -17.20
N ALA A 209 2.53 -8.35 -16.06
CA ALA A 209 3.50 -9.40 -15.81
C ALA A 209 3.26 -10.61 -16.74
N PRO A 210 4.33 -11.22 -17.31
CA PRO A 210 4.19 -12.39 -18.15
C PRO A 210 3.51 -13.54 -17.38
N LYS A 211 2.50 -14.14 -18.00
CA LYS A 211 1.83 -15.34 -17.50
C LYS A 211 2.76 -16.54 -17.75
N ASN A 212 3.60 -16.86 -16.77
CA ASN A 212 4.31 -18.13 -16.77
C ASN A 212 3.37 -19.28 -16.41
#